data_AF-A0A319B6I1-F1
#
_entry.id   AF-A0A319B6I1-F1
#
_cell.length_a   1.000
_cell.length_b   1.000
_cell.length_c   1.000
_cell.angle_alpha   90.00
_cell.angle_beta   90.00
_cell.angle_gamma   90.00
#
_symmetry.space_group_name_H-M   'P 1'
#
loop_
_entity.id
_entity.type
_entity.pdbx_description
1 polymer ?
#
loop_
_entity_poly.entity_id
_entity_poly.type
_entity_poly.pdbx_seq_one_letter_code
_entity_poly.pdbx_strand_id
1 'polypeptide(L)'
;MPGVYFGSSAPAPFSTISRQCYNGNPHGGGHGGVGGLMFDPIDSCNDPLFSMHHTYLDKVWWEWQLADYPHRLYDMGGNNTAPQSILDEAGPLQPGADIPDYDGDAGSTTMLNHTLWMNWVVANTTVGEVMQLNRSVVSAEYVIDTEATRYNTSVRTHGHYTSEYWGI
;
A
#
# COMPACT_ATOMS: atom_id res chain seq x y z
N MET A 1 -19.64 3.60 -34.68
CA MET A 1 -19.80 4.92 -34.04
C MET A 1 -18.90 4.92 -32.79
N PRO A 2 -17.77 5.63 -32.76
CA PRO A 2 -16.95 5.71 -31.55
C PRO A 2 -17.47 6.83 -30.64
N GLY A 3 -17.76 6.49 -29.38
CA GLY A 3 -17.96 7.47 -28.31
C GLY A 3 -16.65 7.71 -27.59
N VAL A 4 -16.16 8.95 -27.64
CA VAL A 4 -15.00 9.44 -26.90
C VAL A 4 -15.42 9.64 -25.45
N TYR A 5 -14.79 8.95 -24.51
CA TYR A 5 -14.85 9.32 -23.09
C TYR A 5 -13.62 10.13 -22.73
N PHE A 6 -13.86 11.38 -22.30
CA PHE A 6 -12.86 12.27 -21.75
C PHE A 6 -12.49 11.78 -20.35
N GLY A 7 -11.22 11.43 -20.15
CA GLY A 7 -10.61 11.18 -18.85
C GLY A 7 -9.26 11.88 -18.83
N SER A 8 -9.00 12.65 -17.79
CA SER A 8 -7.85 13.55 -17.57
C SER A 8 -6.50 13.04 -18.10
N SER A 9 -5.78 13.93 -18.77
CA SER A 9 -4.53 13.74 -19.50
C SER A 9 -3.26 13.60 -18.64
N ALA A 10 -3.28 12.83 -17.55
CA ALA A 10 -2.07 12.47 -16.82
C ALA A 10 -2.07 10.97 -16.53
N PRO A 11 -1.02 10.20 -16.92
CA PRO A 11 -0.86 8.85 -16.41
C PRO A 11 -0.78 8.93 -14.88
N ALA A 12 -1.55 8.09 -14.18
CA ALA A 12 -1.42 7.96 -12.74
C ALA A 12 0.05 7.66 -12.39
N PRO A 13 0.60 8.21 -11.30
CA PRO A 13 1.98 7.95 -10.92
C PRO A 13 2.19 6.43 -10.78
N PHE A 14 3.38 5.95 -11.16
CA PHE A 14 3.69 4.53 -11.22
C PHE A 14 3.44 3.82 -9.88
N SER A 15 3.67 4.50 -8.75
CA SER A 15 3.26 4.07 -7.41
C SER A 15 1.80 3.67 -7.30
N THR A 16 0.87 4.38 -7.97
CA THR A 16 -0.56 4.06 -7.94
C THR A 16 -0.88 2.74 -8.62
N ILE A 17 -0.22 2.43 -9.74
CA ILE A 17 -0.40 1.16 -10.46
C ILE A 17 0.27 0.02 -9.68
N SER A 18 1.49 0.24 -9.20
CA SER A 18 2.23 -0.73 -8.37
C SER A 18 1.44 -1.12 -7.11
N ARG A 19 0.84 -0.12 -6.43
CA ARG A 19 0.00 -0.30 -5.24
C ARG A 19 -1.18 -1.24 -5.49
N GLN A 20 -1.84 -1.15 -6.63
CA GLN A 20 -2.99 -2.01 -6.94
C GLN A 20 -2.59 -3.48 -7.05
N CYS A 21 -1.48 -3.77 -7.76
CA CYS A 21 -0.97 -5.14 -7.87
C CYS A 21 -0.51 -5.68 -6.51
N TYR A 22 0.14 -4.84 -5.71
CA TYR A 22 0.64 -5.16 -4.37
C TYR A 22 -0.48 -5.42 -3.37
N ASN A 23 -1.55 -4.62 -3.38
CA ASN A 23 -2.66 -4.79 -2.45
C ASN A 23 -3.51 -6.03 -2.77
N GLY A 24 -3.60 -6.42 -4.04
CA GLY A 24 -4.38 -7.58 -4.47
C GLY A 24 -3.75 -8.91 -4.10
N ASN A 25 -2.78 -9.38 -4.90
CA ASN A 25 -2.30 -10.76 -4.80
C ASN A 25 -1.35 -10.99 -3.61
N PRO A 26 -0.25 -10.24 -3.41
CA PRO A 26 0.66 -10.56 -2.32
C PRO A 26 0.05 -10.22 -0.95
N HIS A 27 -0.66 -9.09 -0.79
CA HIS A 27 -1.34 -8.75 0.46
C HIS A 27 -2.64 -9.55 0.65
N GLY A 28 -3.67 -9.31 -0.17
CA GLY A 28 -4.94 -10.01 -0.05
C GLY A 28 -4.83 -11.53 -0.17
N GLY A 29 -3.98 -12.04 -1.06
CA GLY A 29 -3.73 -13.49 -1.18
C GLY A 29 -2.97 -14.08 0.01
N GLY A 30 -2.11 -13.32 0.69
CA GLY A 30 -1.46 -13.75 1.92
C GLY A 30 -2.46 -13.89 3.07
N HIS A 31 -3.33 -12.89 3.25
CA HIS A 31 -4.45 -12.94 4.19
C HIS A 31 -5.40 -14.12 3.86
N GLY A 32 -5.86 -14.23 2.62
CA GLY A 32 -6.78 -15.28 2.16
C GLY A 32 -6.20 -16.70 2.18
N GLY A 33 -4.89 -16.85 1.97
CA GLY A 33 -4.22 -18.15 1.99
C GLY A 33 -4.16 -18.78 3.38
N VAL A 34 -4.06 -17.97 4.43
CA VAL A 34 -4.12 -18.45 5.83
C VAL A 34 -5.58 -18.65 6.27
N GLY A 35 -6.47 -17.71 5.92
CA GLY A 35 -7.88 -17.79 6.31
C GLY A 35 -8.12 -17.48 7.79
N GLY A 36 -9.33 -17.80 8.27
CA GLY A 36 -9.68 -17.62 9.69
C GLY A 36 -9.53 -16.18 10.16
N LEU A 37 -8.88 -15.97 11.31
CA LEU A 37 -8.63 -14.64 11.87
C LEU A 37 -7.80 -13.78 10.92
N MET A 38 -6.82 -14.39 10.24
CA MET A 38 -5.96 -13.70 9.27
C MET A 38 -6.73 -13.20 8.03
N PHE A 39 -7.93 -13.70 7.75
CA PHE A 39 -8.75 -13.19 6.64
C PHE A 39 -9.59 -11.97 7.03
N ASP A 40 -9.84 -11.76 8.32
CA ASP A 40 -10.66 -10.64 8.80
C ASP A 40 -9.89 -9.31 8.66
N PRO A 41 -10.36 -8.34 7.84
CA PRO A 41 -9.63 -7.08 7.62
C PRO A 41 -9.45 -6.23 8.89
N ILE A 42 -10.31 -6.42 9.90
CA ILE A 42 -10.27 -5.68 11.17
C ILE A 42 -9.43 -6.45 12.19
N ASP A 43 -9.68 -7.75 12.33
CA ASP A 43 -9.10 -8.54 13.41
C ASP A 43 -7.84 -9.32 13.00
N SER A 44 -7.42 -9.30 11.73
CA SER A 44 -6.23 -10.03 11.26
C SER A 44 -4.95 -9.67 11.99
N CYS A 45 -4.82 -8.45 12.50
CA CYS A 45 -3.69 -8.03 13.33
C CYS A 45 -3.52 -8.85 14.63
N ASN A 46 -4.56 -9.57 15.07
CA ASN A 46 -4.53 -10.46 16.22
C ASN A 46 -4.01 -11.88 15.88
N ASP A 47 -3.84 -12.21 14.60
CA ASP A 47 -3.21 -13.46 14.17
C ASP A 47 -1.67 -13.32 14.26
N PRO A 48 -0.94 -14.26 14.90
CA PRO A 48 0.51 -14.17 15.03
C PRO A 48 1.26 -14.16 13.69
N LEU A 49 0.67 -14.64 12.60
CA LEU A 49 1.27 -14.60 11.26
C LEU A 49 1.16 -13.21 10.61
N PHE A 50 0.34 -12.31 11.14
CA PHE A 50 0.14 -10.96 10.60
C PHE A 50 1.44 -10.18 10.49
N SER A 51 2.21 -10.11 11.58
CA SER A 51 3.45 -9.36 11.59
C SER A 51 4.47 -9.91 10.60
N MET A 52 4.57 -11.24 10.46
CA MET A 52 5.46 -11.87 9.49
C MET A 52 5.02 -11.58 8.05
N HIS A 53 3.71 -11.66 7.78
CA HIS A 53 3.13 -11.32 6.49
C HIS A 53 3.42 -9.86 6.09
N HIS A 54 3.13 -8.91 6.98
CA HIS A 54 3.34 -7.47 6.73
C HIS A 54 4.83 -7.08 6.71
N THR A 55 5.70 -7.80 7.41
CA THR A 55 7.16 -7.63 7.29
C THR A 55 7.66 -8.04 5.90
N TYR A 56 7.13 -9.12 5.33
CA TYR A 56 7.48 -9.50 3.96
C TYR A 56 6.97 -8.49 2.93
N LEU A 57 5.76 -7.97 3.14
CA LEU A 57 5.20 -6.89 2.34
C LEU A 57 6.10 -5.65 2.37
N ASP A 58 6.47 -5.18 3.55
CA ASP A 58 7.40 -4.04 3.73
C ASP A 58 8.77 -4.28 3.06
N LYS A 59 9.30 -5.51 3.13
CA LYS A 59 10.51 -5.89 2.38
C LYS A 59 10.33 -5.72 0.87
N VAL A 60 9.20 -6.19 0.31
CA VAL A 60 8.91 -6.06 -1.12
C VAL A 60 8.75 -4.58 -1.53
N TRP A 61 8.13 -3.77 -0.68
CA TRP A 61 8.05 -2.32 -0.86
C TRP A 61 9.45 -1.68 -0.88
N TRP A 62 10.31 -2.03 0.07
CA TRP A 62 11.69 -1.56 0.13
C TRP A 62 12.51 -1.95 -1.12
N GLU A 63 12.39 -3.20 -1.58
CA GLU A 63 13.01 -3.65 -2.84
C GLU A 63 12.51 -2.85 -4.05
N TRP A 64 11.21 -2.49 -4.08
CA TRP A 64 10.64 -1.66 -5.14
C TRP A 64 11.18 -0.24 -5.14
N GLN A 65 11.39 0.36 -3.96
CA GLN A 65 12.03 1.68 -3.81
C GLN A 65 13.50 1.63 -4.29
N LEU A 66 14.25 0.59 -3.89
CA LEU A 66 15.65 0.43 -4.27
C LEU A 66 15.86 0.18 -5.77
N ALA A 67 14.89 -0.43 -6.46
CA ALA A 67 14.97 -0.69 -7.89
C ALA A 67 15.08 0.57 -8.77
N ASP A 68 14.69 1.74 -8.25
CA ASP A 68 14.88 3.05 -8.91
C ASP A 68 15.09 4.15 -7.87
N TYR A 69 16.09 3.94 -7.01
CA TYR A 69 16.51 4.93 -6.03
C TYR A 69 17.34 6.04 -6.72
N PRO A 70 17.12 7.33 -6.41
CA PRO A 70 16.25 7.87 -5.36
C PRO A 70 14.83 8.22 -5.81
N HIS A 71 14.47 8.05 -7.09
CA HIS A 71 13.21 8.53 -7.65
C HIS A 71 11.97 7.92 -6.97
N ARG A 72 12.06 6.67 -6.51
CA ARG A 72 10.95 5.98 -5.84
C ARG A 72 10.92 6.12 -4.32
N LEU A 73 11.94 6.73 -3.71
CA LEU A 73 12.01 6.82 -2.25
C LEU A 73 10.77 7.49 -1.66
N TYR A 74 10.26 8.52 -2.33
CA TYR A 74 9.07 9.26 -1.92
C TYR A 74 7.93 9.16 -2.94
N ASP A 75 7.98 8.20 -3.87
CA ASP A 75 6.89 7.98 -4.83
C ASP A 75 5.74 7.25 -4.14
N MET A 76 4.62 7.95 -3.99
CA MET A 76 3.43 7.48 -3.28
C MET A 76 2.17 8.18 -3.82
N GLY A 77 1.02 7.63 -3.47
CA GLY A 77 -0.26 8.24 -3.75
C GLY A 77 -1.43 7.32 -3.43
N GLY A 78 -2.60 7.92 -3.26
CA GLY A 78 -3.82 7.23 -2.84
C GLY A 78 -4.69 8.16 -2.01
N ASN A 79 -5.92 7.74 -1.78
CA ASN A 79 -6.81 8.48 -0.91
C ASN A 79 -6.39 8.29 0.55
N ASN A 80 -6.56 9.33 1.36
CA ASN A 80 -6.34 9.27 2.81
C ASN A 80 -7.49 8.59 3.57
N THR A 81 -8.57 8.21 2.87
CA THR A 81 -9.64 7.38 3.41
C THR A 81 -9.85 6.13 2.58
N ALA A 82 -10.32 5.06 3.23
CA ALA A 82 -10.60 3.80 2.58
C ALA A 82 -11.74 3.94 1.56
N PRO A 83 -11.68 3.26 0.40
CA PRO A 83 -12.79 3.22 -0.53
C PRO A 83 -13.98 2.49 0.10
N GLN A 84 -15.20 2.87 -0.28
CA GLN A 84 -16.43 2.33 0.30
C GLN A 84 -16.50 0.79 0.23
N SER A 85 -15.98 0.19 -0.84
CA SER A 85 -15.97 -1.27 -1.01
C SER A 85 -15.24 -2.01 0.13
N ILE A 86 -14.16 -1.42 0.66
CA ILE A 86 -13.40 -2.02 1.78
C ILE A 86 -14.15 -1.85 3.09
N LEU A 87 -14.86 -0.74 3.26
CA LEU A 87 -15.70 -0.51 4.43
C LEU A 87 -16.91 -1.43 4.47
N ASP A 88 -17.53 -1.69 3.32
CA ASP A 88 -18.66 -2.61 3.19
C ASP A 88 -18.26 -4.06 3.54
N GLU A 89 -17.02 -4.44 3.20
CA GLU A 89 -16.44 -5.75 3.55
C GLU A 89 -16.07 -5.84 5.03
N ALA A 90 -15.39 -4.81 5.55
CA ALA A 90 -14.81 -4.85 6.89
C ALA A 90 -15.82 -4.50 8.00
N GLY A 91 -16.87 -3.72 7.68
CA GLY A 91 -17.91 -3.29 8.62
C GLY A 91 -17.78 -1.90 9.28
N PRO A 92 -16.62 -1.18 9.27
CA PRO A 92 -16.56 0.19 9.77
C PRO A 92 -17.24 1.22 8.86
N LEU A 93 -17.57 2.36 9.45
CA LEU A 93 -17.96 3.57 8.71
C LEU A 93 -16.72 4.36 8.27
N GLN A 94 -16.91 5.28 7.34
CA GLN A 94 -15.90 6.30 7.04
C GLN A 94 -15.52 7.05 8.33
N PRO A 95 -14.25 7.43 8.50
CA PRO A 95 -13.85 8.25 9.63
C PRO A 95 -14.60 9.60 9.62
N GLY A 96 -14.87 10.12 10.81
CA GLY A 96 -15.40 11.48 10.96
C GLY A 96 -14.34 12.52 10.62
N ALA A 97 -14.73 13.80 10.64
CA ALA A 97 -13.82 14.93 10.37
C ALA A 97 -12.63 14.98 11.34
N ASP A 98 -12.74 14.33 12.50
CA ASP A 98 -11.69 14.20 13.52
C ASP A 98 -10.42 13.48 13.04
N ILE A 99 -10.46 12.73 11.93
CA ILE A 99 -9.26 12.15 11.32
C ILE A 99 -8.73 13.02 10.18
N PRO A 100 -9.48 13.29 9.09
CA PRO A 100 -8.94 14.01 7.93
C PRO A 100 -8.65 15.50 8.21
N ASP A 101 -9.27 16.14 9.21
CA ASP A 101 -8.95 17.54 9.54
C ASP A 101 -7.58 17.68 10.23
N TYR A 102 -7.03 16.58 10.76
CA TYR A 102 -5.80 16.55 11.56
C TYR A 102 -4.74 15.60 11.02
N ASP A 103 -5.00 14.93 9.89
CA ASP A 103 -4.05 14.03 9.25
C ASP A 103 -2.90 14.80 8.58
N GLY A 104 -3.05 16.10 8.34
CA GLY A 104 -2.00 16.94 7.75
C GLY A 104 -2.04 16.99 6.22
N ASP A 105 -2.95 16.27 5.56
CA ASP A 105 -3.12 16.37 4.12
C ASP A 105 -3.87 17.65 3.72
N ALA A 106 -3.55 18.18 2.54
CA ALA A 106 -4.24 19.36 2.00
C ALA A 106 -5.62 19.04 1.38
N GLY A 107 -6.04 17.77 1.38
CA GLY A 107 -7.25 17.29 0.72
C GLY A 107 -7.43 15.79 0.90
N SER A 108 -8.13 15.13 -0.03
CA SER A 108 -8.47 13.70 0.08
C SER A 108 -7.36 12.74 -0.37
N THR A 109 -6.13 13.22 -0.55
CA THR A 109 -5.01 12.45 -1.09
C THR A 109 -3.89 12.46 -0.07
N THR A 110 -3.39 11.27 0.28
CA THR A 110 -2.27 11.12 1.21
C THR A 110 -1.01 11.77 0.66
N MET A 111 -0.36 12.59 1.46
CA MET A 111 0.89 13.28 1.16
C MET A 111 1.99 12.85 2.14
N LEU A 112 3.23 13.28 1.90
CA LEU A 112 4.37 12.95 2.76
C LEU A 112 4.25 13.53 4.18
N ASN A 113 3.50 14.61 4.35
CA ASN A 113 3.25 15.22 5.66
C ASN A 113 2.06 14.58 6.40
N HIS A 114 1.41 13.57 5.82
CA HIS A 114 0.33 12.83 6.47
C HIS A 114 0.82 12.22 7.79
N THR A 115 0.11 12.47 8.88
CA THR A 115 0.44 12.05 10.24
C THR A 115 -0.11 10.66 10.50
N LEU A 116 0.78 9.71 10.76
CA LEU A 116 0.46 8.39 11.23
C LEU A 116 0.26 8.45 12.75
N TRP A 117 -0.99 8.24 13.17
CA TRP A 117 -1.40 8.17 14.56
C TRP A 117 -1.74 6.72 14.94
N MET A 118 -1.13 6.23 16.01
CA MET A 118 -1.33 4.85 16.51
C MET A 118 -1.75 4.86 17.98
N ASN A 119 -2.71 5.72 18.34
CA ASN A 119 -3.26 5.82 19.70
C ASN A 119 -2.21 5.80 20.83
N TRP A 120 -1.15 6.60 20.67
CA TRP A 120 -0.04 6.74 21.61
C TRP A 120 0.81 5.49 21.86
N VAL A 121 0.62 4.41 21.08
CA VAL A 121 1.51 3.24 21.10
C VAL A 121 2.92 3.62 20.65
N VAL A 122 3.00 4.50 19.66
CA VAL A 122 4.23 5.18 19.22
C VAL A 122 3.96 6.68 19.09
N ALA A 123 5.03 7.48 19.10
CA ALA A 123 4.92 8.91 18.82
C ALA A 123 4.40 9.14 17.40
N ASN A 124 3.62 10.20 17.21
CA ASN A 124 3.16 10.61 15.89
C ASN A 124 4.38 10.82 14.98
N THR A 125 4.30 10.25 13.79
CA THR A 125 5.30 10.38 12.73
C THR A 125 4.57 10.68 11.44
N THR A 126 5.26 11.25 10.47
CA THR A 126 4.71 11.48 9.13
C THR A 126 5.00 10.29 8.21
N VAL A 127 4.23 10.16 7.13
CA VAL A 127 4.53 9.19 6.07
C VAL A 127 5.95 9.39 5.56
N GLY A 128 6.37 10.64 5.29
CA GLY A 128 7.71 10.95 4.79
C GLY A 128 8.84 10.50 5.71
N GLU A 129 8.63 10.50 7.02
CA GLU A 129 9.61 10.02 8.00
C GLU A 129 9.74 8.49 8.03
N VAL A 130 8.69 7.74 7.67
CA VAL A 130 8.72 6.26 7.60
C VAL A 130 9.11 5.72 6.22
N MET A 131 9.09 6.55 5.16
CA MET A 131 9.45 6.11 3.80
C MET A 131 10.90 5.62 3.66
N GLN A 132 11.79 6.00 4.58
CA GLN A 132 13.20 5.64 4.53
C GLN A 132 13.62 4.80 5.73
N LEU A 133 14.08 3.59 5.44
CA LEU A 133 14.71 2.71 6.41
C LEU A 133 16.11 3.22 6.84
N ASN A 134 16.60 2.70 7.97
CA ASN A 134 17.86 3.08 8.60
C ASN A 134 17.94 4.58 8.96
N ARG A 135 16.84 5.10 9.54
CA ARG A 135 16.68 6.47 10.03
C ARG A 135 16.26 6.47 11.49
N SER A 136 15.99 7.65 12.05
CA SER A 136 15.59 7.81 13.46
C SER A 136 14.24 7.18 13.79
N VAL A 137 13.30 7.15 12.84
CA VAL A 137 11.95 6.57 13.06
C VAL A 137 11.95 5.06 12.83
N VAL A 138 12.55 4.61 11.72
CA VAL A 138 12.68 3.18 11.41
C VAL A 138 14.15 2.81 11.26
N SER A 139 14.72 2.18 12.29
CA SER A 139 16.10 1.69 12.31
C SER A 139 16.13 0.19 12.01
N ALA A 140 15.81 -0.15 10.77
CA ALA A 140 15.83 -1.52 10.26
C ALA A 140 16.55 -1.58 8.91
N GLU A 141 17.04 -2.77 8.56
CA GLU A 141 17.55 -3.12 7.24
C GLU A 141 17.05 -4.52 6.88
N TYR A 142 16.63 -4.70 5.63
CA TYR A 142 16.34 -6.02 5.08
C TYR A 142 17.57 -6.60 4.41
N VAL A 143 17.86 -7.87 4.71
CA VAL A 143 18.83 -8.63 3.92
C VAL A 143 18.21 -8.92 2.56
N ILE A 144 18.78 -8.32 1.52
CA ILE A 144 18.38 -8.53 0.13
C ILE A 144 19.39 -9.50 -0.47
N ASP A 145 18.90 -10.68 -0.85
CA ASP A 145 19.71 -11.64 -1.58
C ASP A 145 19.73 -11.25 -3.07
N THR A 146 20.89 -10.77 -3.53
CA THR A 146 21.11 -10.40 -4.93
C THR A 146 21.31 -11.62 -5.84
N GLU A 147 21.56 -12.79 -5.27
CA GLU A 147 21.76 -14.07 -5.96
C GLU A 147 20.50 -14.95 -5.92
N ALA A 148 19.49 -14.57 -5.13
CA ALA A 148 18.20 -15.23 -5.13
C ALA A 148 17.65 -15.23 -6.56
N THR A 149 17.54 -16.42 -7.15
CA THR A 149 16.99 -16.59 -8.49
C THR A 149 15.55 -16.09 -8.47
N ARG A 150 15.32 -14.89 -9.02
CA ARG A 150 13.98 -14.37 -9.30
C ARG A 150 13.34 -15.23 -10.39
N TYR A 151 12.66 -16.30 -9.99
CA TYR A 151 11.77 -17.01 -10.88
C TYR A 151 10.67 -16.02 -11.28
N ASN A 152 10.64 -15.64 -12.57
CA ASN A 152 9.76 -14.64 -13.18
C ASN A 152 10.26 -13.17 -13.13
N THR A 153 11.41 -12.89 -13.75
CA THR A 153 11.81 -11.53 -14.18
C THR A 153 11.09 -11.08 -15.48
N SER A 154 10.18 -11.89 -16.01
CA SER A 154 9.51 -11.70 -17.29
C SER A 154 8.28 -10.79 -17.27
N VAL A 155 7.87 -10.25 -16.12
CA VAL A 155 6.82 -9.21 -16.10
C VAL A 155 7.43 -7.88 -16.54
N ARG A 156 7.69 -7.76 -17.84
CA ARG A 156 7.82 -6.47 -18.51
C ARG A 156 6.41 -5.89 -18.62
N THR A 157 6.08 -4.92 -17.78
CA THR A 157 4.84 -4.17 -17.92
C THR A 157 4.96 -3.17 -19.08
N HIS A 158 4.86 -3.66 -20.31
CA HIS A 158 4.43 -2.86 -21.45
C HIS A 158 3.14 -3.49 -21.96
N GLY A 159 2.01 -2.98 -21.49
CA GLY A 159 0.69 -3.46 -21.87
C GLY A 159 -0.40 -2.61 -21.24
N HIS A 160 -1.37 -2.19 -22.05
CA HIS A 160 -2.60 -1.56 -21.60
C HIS A 160 -3.33 -2.52 -20.66
N TYR A 161 -3.60 -2.08 -19.43
CA TYR A 161 -4.34 -2.86 -18.45
C TYR A 161 -5.85 -2.70 -18.69
N THR A 162 -6.52 -3.82 -18.95
CA THR A 162 -7.97 -3.97 -18.70
C THR A 162 -8.13 -5.02 -17.61
N SER A 163 -8.61 -4.61 -16.44
CA SER A 163 -8.97 -5.56 -15.37
C SER A 163 -10.34 -6.16 -15.68
N GLU A 164 -10.38 -7.44 -16.01
CA GLU A 164 -11.62 -8.22 -15.95
C GLU A 164 -11.68 -8.89 -14.58
N TYR A 165 -12.69 -8.47 -13.80
CA TYR A 165 -13.01 -9.02 -12.49
C TYR A 165 -13.88 -10.24 -12.71
N TRP A 166 -13.37 -11.44 -12.41
CA TRP A 166 -14.20 -12.65 -12.35
C TRP A 166 -14.51 -12.93 -10.88
N GLY A 167 -15.74 -12.60 -10.48
CA GLY A 167 -16.28 -12.95 -9.17
C GLY A 167 -16.46 -14.47 -9.04
N ILE A 168 -16.17 -14.96 -7.84
CA ILE A 168 -16.72 -16.20 -7.29
C ILE A 168 -17.55 -15.84 -6.08
#